data_AF-A0A1J8P3P7-F1
#
_entry.id   AF-A0A1J8P3P7-F1
#
_cell.length_a   1.000
_cell.length_b   1.000
_cell.length_c   1.000
_cell.angle_alpha   90.00
_cell.angle_beta   90.00
_cell.angle_gamma   90.00
#
_symmetry.space_group_name_H-M   'P 1'
#
loop_
_entity.id
_entity.type
_entity.pdbx_description
1 polymer ?
#
loop_
_entity_poly.entity_id
_entity_poly.type
_entity_poly.pdbx_seq_one_letter_code
_entity_poly.pdbx_strand_id
1 'polypeptide(L)'
;MLFAKTLDRDEGKNLKIMPRSKDRMLQKLALYLWQEQSKSLSTNDLYDWFDDYLLTVNDLIINTQEDRNLLFTELHNASLLVRDDSHYRFSHTSFFEYFQARNIFE
;
A
#
# COMPACT_ATOMS: atom_id res chain seq x y z
N MET A 1 16.19 -9.01 -3.53
CA MET A 1 15.61 -8.48 -2.27
C MET A 1 14.47 -9.38 -1.81
N LEU A 2 14.14 -9.38 -0.52
CA LEU A 2 12.98 -10.12 0.02
C LEU A 2 11.66 -9.63 -0.60
N PHE A 3 11.54 -8.31 -0.82
CA PHE A 3 10.40 -7.65 -1.45
C PHE A 3 10.07 -8.18 -2.86
N ALA A 4 11.05 -8.26 -3.76
CA ALA A 4 10.87 -8.81 -5.11
C ALA A 4 10.33 -10.26 -5.05
N LYS A 5 10.92 -11.11 -4.19
CA LYS A 5 10.44 -12.48 -3.98
C LYS A 5 9.02 -12.59 -3.41
N THR A 6 8.52 -11.55 -2.74
CA THR A 6 7.11 -11.49 -2.30
C THR A 6 6.19 -11.10 -3.45
N LEU A 7 6.61 -10.17 -4.33
CA LEU A 7 5.87 -9.81 -5.54
C LEU A 7 5.81 -10.96 -6.55
N ASP A 8 6.93 -11.65 -6.80
CA ASP A 8 7.01 -12.83 -7.68
C ASP A 8 6.07 -13.95 -7.20
N ARG A 9 5.75 -14.00 -5.90
CA ARG A 9 4.87 -15.02 -5.29
C ARG A 9 3.38 -14.78 -5.56
N ASP A 10 3.03 -13.62 -6.10
CA ASP A 10 1.67 -13.26 -6.54
C ASP A 10 1.49 -13.39 -8.06
N GLU A 11 2.55 -13.70 -8.84
CA GLU A 11 2.42 -14.02 -10.27
C GLU A 11 1.50 -15.23 -10.49
N GLY A 12 0.59 -15.11 -11.47
CA GLY A 12 -0.38 -16.16 -11.83
C GLY A 12 -1.77 -16.02 -11.20
N LYS A 13 -1.98 -15.04 -10.29
CA LYS A 13 -3.32 -14.57 -9.94
C LYS A 13 -3.80 -13.56 -10.98
N ASN A 14 -5.12 -13.37 -11.12
CA ASN A 14 -5.70 -12.26 -11.88
C ASN A 14 -5.49 -10.93 -11.12
N LEU A 15 -4.25 -10.44 -11.12
CA LEU A 15 -3.85 -9.23 -10.39
C LEU A 15 -4.51 -7.99 -11.00
N LYS A 16 -5.53 -7.45 -10.30
CA LYS A 16 -6.11 -6.14 -10.66
C LYS A 16 -5.16 -4.96 -10.43
N ILE A 17 -4.07 -5.15 -9.68
CA ILE A 17 -3.00 -4.16 -9.49
C ILE A 17 -1.72 -4.67 -10.12
N MET A 18 -1.13 -3.89 -11.02
CA MET A 18 0.23 -4.16 -11.52
C MET A 18 1.24 -4.07 -10.35
N PRO A 19 2.22 -4.98 -10.22
CA PRO A 19 3.20 -4.95 -9.13
C PRO A 19 3.87 -3.58 -8.91
N ARG A 20 4.09 -2.82 -9.99
CA ARG A 20 4.63 -1.45 -9.95
C ARG A 20 3.68 -0.44 -9.28
N SER A 21 2.37 -0.54 -9.52
CA SER A 21 1.38 0.34 -8.88
C SER A 21 1.20 -0.04 -7.39
N LYS A 22 1.36 -1.32 -7.03
CA LYS A 22 1.41 -1.80 -5.62
C LYS A 22 2.66 -1.28 -4.89
N ASP A 23 3.83 -1.33 -5.53
CA ASP A 23 5.08 -0.71 -5.05
C ASP A 23 4.91 0.81 -4.84
N ARG A 24 4.32 1.53 -5.81
CA ARG A 24 4.08 2.99 -5.71
C ARG A 24 3.10 3.36 -4.59
N MET A 25 2.03 2.58 -4.40
CA MET A 25 1.06 2.76 -3.32
C MET A 25 1.70 2.63 -1.94
N LEU A 26 2.51 1.59 -1.73
CA LEU A 26 3.23 1.38 -0.48
C LEU A 26 4.30 2.45 -0.23
N GLN A 27 4.94 2.96 -1.29
CA GLN A 27 5.79 4.16 -1.21
C GLN A 27 4.99 5.36 -0.68
N LYS A 28 3.83 5.70 -1.26
CA LYS A 28 3.05 6.85 -0.78
C LYS A 28 2.48 6.67 0.63
N LEU A 29 2.13 5.45 1.04
CA LEU A 29 1.72 5.16 2.42
C LEU A 29 2.86 5.38 3.43
N ALA A 30 4.08 4.93 3.12
CA ALA A 30 5.23 5.14 3.98
C ALA A 30 5.61 6.62 4.10
N LEU A 31 5.51 7.38 3.01
CA LEU A 31 5.74 8.83 3.02
C LEU A 31 4.70 9.55 3.89
N TYR A 32 3.40 9.25 3.71
CA TYR A 32 2.31 9.84 4.47
C TYR A 32 2.45 9.60 5.97
N LEU A 33 2.65 8.33 6.38
CA LEU A 33 2.88 7.96 7.78
C LEU A 33 4.06 8.75 8.40
N TRP A 34 5.16 8.93 7.65
CA TRP A 34 6.29 9.73 8.13
C TRP A 34 5.96 11.23 8.28
N GLN A 35 5.20 11.81 7.34
CA GLN A 35 4.77 13.21 7.40
C GLN A 35 3.85 13.46 8.61
N GLU A 36 2.92 12.54 8.88
CA GLU A 36 2.04 12.55 10.06
C GLU A 36 2.77 12.16 11.38
N GLN A 37 4.08 11.91 11.33
CA GLN A 37 4.90 11.42 12.46
C GLN A 37 4.36 10.15 13.12
N SER A 38 3.57 9.37 12.38
CA SER A 38 2.91 8.15 12.84
C SER A 38 3.62 6.90 12.33
N LYS A 39 3.38 5.76 13.00
CA LYS A 39 3.78 4.43 12.52
C LYS A 39 2.59 3.55 12.15
N SER A 40 1.36 4.06 12.29
CA SER A 40 0.13 3.33 12.00
C SER A 40 -1.06 4.26 11.74
N LEU A 41 -2.02 3.80 10.93
CA LEU A 41 -3.31 4.44 10.73
C LEU A 41 -4.41 3.58 11.37
N SER A 42 -5.51 4.17 11.82
CA SER A 42 -6.70 3.37 12.11
C SER A 42 -7.27 2.79 10.80
N THR A 43 -8.22 1.86 10.91
CA THR A 43 -8.89 1.29 9.73
C THR A 43 -9.59 2.37 8.90
N ASN A 44 -10.18 3.38 9.56
CA ASN A 44 -10.86 4.48 8.88
C ASN A 44 -9.86 5.42 8.21
N ASP A 45 -8.83 5.88 8.92
CA ASP A 45 -7.83 6.78 8.35
C ASP A 45 -7.06 6.12 7.18
N LEU A 46 -6.91 4.78 7.19
CA LEU A 46 -6.36 4.04 6.04
C LEU A 46 -7.34 4.01 4.85
N TYR A 47 -8.65 3.90 5.08
CA TYR A 47 -9.66 4.02 4.02
C TYR A 47 -9.68 5.43 3.42
N ASP A 48 -9.64 6.47 4.28
CA ASP A 48 -9.68 7.87 3.89
C ASP A 48 -8.36 8.32 3.20
N TRP A 49 -7.22 7.76 3.62
CA TRP A 49 -5.95 7.90 2.88
C TRP A 49 -5.99 7.19 1.52
N PHE A 50 -6.61 6.00 1.45
CA PHE A 50 -6.66 5.21 0.22
C PHE A 50 -7.57 5.86 -0.83
N ASP A 51 -8.80 6.22 -0.43
CA ASP A 51 -9.31 7.59 -0.57
C ASP A 51 -8.59 8.54 -1.54
N ASP A 52 -7.89 9.49 -0.91
CA ASP A 52 -7.13 10.53 -1.56
C ASP A 52 -6.03 9.98 -2.49
N TYR A 53 -5.39 8.86 -2.12
CA TYR A 53 -4.37 8.23 -2.98
C TYR A 53 -4.96 7.86 -4.35
N LEU A 54 -6.17 7.29 -4.42
CA LEU A 54 -6.81 6.94 -5.68
C LEU A 54 -7.07 8.15 -6.58
N LEU A 55 -7.31 9.33 -6.00
CA LEU A 55 -7.46 10.59 -6.75
C LEU A 55 -6.14 11.08 -7.37
N THR A 56 -4.98 10.57 -6.92
CA THR A 56 -3.66 10.95 -7.44
C THR A 56 -3.11 10.04 -8.54
N VAL A 57 -3.77 8.90 -8.83
CA VAL A 57 -3.25 7.87 -9.75
C VAL A 57 -4.13 7.66 -10.97
N ASN A 58 -3.59 8.04 -12.13
CA ASN A 58 -4.25 7.89 -13.44
C ASN A 58 -3.95 6.53 -14.12
N ASP A 59 -3.10 5.68 -13.53
CA ASP A 59 -2.73 4.36 -14.07
C ASP A 59 -3.63 3.21 -13.57
N LEU A 60 -4.58 3.48 -12.69
CA LEU A 60 -5.58 2.52 -12.21
C LEU A 60 -6.94 2.79 -12.85
N ILE A 61 -7.52 1.77 -13.49
CA ILE A 61 -8.89 1.82 -14.02
C ILE A 61 -9.85 1.37 -12.91
N ILE A 62 -10.61 2.31 -12.35
CA ILE A 62 -11.54 2.06 -11.24
C ILE A 62 -12.94 2.44 -11.69
N ASN A 63 -13.70 1.45 -12.14
CA ASN A 63 -15.03 1.67 -12.72
C ASN A 63 -16.17 1.41 -11.73
N THR A 64 -15.91 0.68 -10.64
CA THR A 64 -16.93 0.22 -9.70
C THR A 64 -16.46 0.27 -8.24
N GLN A 65 -17.40 0.29 -7.30
CA GLN A 65 -17.10 0.12 -5.88
C GLN A 65 -16.52 -1.27 -5.57
N GLU A 66 -16.83 -2.29 -6.37
CA GLU A 66 -16.24 -3.63 -6.24
C GLU A 66 -14.76 -3.65 -6.61
N ASP A 67 -14.36 -2.93 -7.66
CA ASP A 67 -12.95 -2.71 -7.99
C ASP A 67 -12.25 -2.02 -6.82
N ARG A 68 -12.80 -0.90 -6.33
CA ARG A 68 -12.26 -0.16 -5.18
C ARG A 68 -12.08 -1.02 -3.93
N ASN A 69 -13.10 -1.82 -3.56
CA ASN A 69 -13.04 -2.74 -2.41
C ASN A 69 -11.96 -3.81 -2.59
N LEU A 70 -11.78 -4.34 -3.81
CA LEU A 70 -10.75 -5.34 -4.10
C LEU A 70 -9.35 -4.73 -4.10
N LEU A 71 -9.17 -3.50 -4.59
CA LEU A 71 -7.89 -2.79 -4.49
C LEU A 71 -7.49 -2.54 -3.03
N PHE A 72 -8.44 -2.15 -2.18
CA PHE A 72 -8.21 -2.00 -0.73
C PHE A 72 -7.91 -3.35 -0.04
N THR A 73 -8.56 -4.43 -0.51
CA THR A 73 -8.26 -5.80 -0.06
C THR A 73 -6.85 -6.23 -0.46
N GLU A 74 -6.36 -5.83 -1.65
CA GLU A 74 -4.98 -6.05 -2.09
C GLU A 74 -3.94 -5.21 -1.32
N LEU A 75 -4.32 -4.02 -0.83
CA LEU A 75 -3.52 -3.24 0.13
C LEU A 75 -3.40 -3.98 1.46
N HIS A 76 -4.49 -4.51 2.01
CA HIS A 76 -4.47 -5.33 3.23
C HIS A 76 -3.69 -6.65 3.08
N ASN A 77 -3.85 -7.33 1.95
CA ASN A 77 -3.24 -8.64 1.69
C ASN A 77 -1.79 -8.55 1.20
N ALA A 78 -1.29 -7.34 0.90
CA ALA A 78 0.14 -7.12 0.77
C ALA A 78 0.81 -7.56 2.08
N SER A 79 1.69 -8.56 2.03
CA SER A 79 2.37 -9.17 3.20
C SER A 79 3.34 -8.22 3.94
N LEU A 80 3.23 -6.94 3.62
CA LEU A 80 4.05 -5.81 4.01
C LEU A 80 3.30 -4.90 4.98
N LEU A 81 1.99 -5.08 5.15
CA LEU A 81 1.18 -4.51 6.23
C LEU A 81 0.74 -5.59 7.21
N VAL A 82 0.60 -5.22 8.49
CA VAL A 82 -0.08 -5.99 9.52
C VAL A 82 -1.15 -5.13 10.17
N ARG A 83 -2.24 -5.78 10.59
CA ARG A 83 -3.27 -5.19 11.43
C ARG A 83 -3.01 -5.56 12.89
N ASP A 84 -3.05 -4.57 13.76
CA ASP A 84 -2.99 -4.73 15.22
C ASP A 84 -4.25 -4.05 15.79
N ASP A 85 -5.15 -4.86 16.37
CA ASP A 85 -6.53 -4.50 16.72
C ASP A 85 -7.31 -3.76 15.59
N SER A 86 -7.30 -2.44 15.63
CA SER A 86 -8.00 -1.51 14.72
C SER A 86 -7.05 -0.71 13.82
N HIS A 87 -5.74 -0.89 13.96
CA HIS A 87 -4.71 -0.10 13.29
C HIS A 87 -3.88 -0.93 12.31
N TYR A 88 -3.43 -0.29 11.23
CA TYR A 88 -2.54 -0.88 10.23
C TYR A 88 -1.16 -0.23 10.28
N ARG A 89 -0.11 -1.06 10.23
CA ARG A 89 1.30 -0.63 10.14
C ARG A 89 2.08 -1.53 9.20
N PHE A 90 3.28 -1.11 8.80
CA PHE A 90 4.19 -2.01 8.08
C PHE A 90 4.58 -3.23 8.94
N SER A 91 4.65 -4.40 8.32
CA SER A 91 4.92 -5.68 9.00
C SER A 91 6.31 -5.75 9.62
N HIS A 92 7.27 -5.04 9.03
CA HIS A 92 8.60 -4.81 9.59
C HIS A 92 9.03 -3.35 9.34
N THR A 93 9.73 -2.76 10.31
CA THR A 93 10.27 -1.39 10.21
C THR A 93 11.17 -1.20 8.99
N SER A 94 11.91 -2.25 8.59
CA SER A 94 12.76 -2.21 7.40
C SER A 94 11.98 -2.05 6.08
N PHE A 95 10.71 -2.45 6.01
CA PHE A 95 9.86 -2.14 4.85
C PHE A 95 9.43 -0.67 4.84
N PHE A 96 9.06 -0.14 6.01
CA PHE A 96 8.74 1.28 6.17
C PHE A 96 9.94 2.17 5.77
N GLU A 97 11.12 1.89 6.30
CA GLU A 97 12.37 2.60 5.99
C GLU A 97 12.76 2.47 4.50
N TYR A 98 12.62 1.27 3.91
CA TYR A 98 12.86 1.03 2.48
C TYR A 98 11.96 1.89 1.59
N PHE A 99 10.65 1.91 1.87
CA PHE A 99 9.69 2.68 1.08
C PHE A 99 9.78 4.18 1.33
N GLN A 100 10.09 4.60 2.55
CA GLN A 100 10.39 5.99 2.89
C GLN A 100 11.60 6.48 2.08
N ALA A 101 12.73 5.75 2.13
CA ALA A 101 13.94 6.10 1.40
C ALA A 101 13.69 6.27 -0.10
N ARG A 102 12.86 5.40 -0.70
CA ARG A 102 12.54 5.48 -2.13
C ARG A 102 11.71 6.71 -2.54
N ASN A 103 10.98 7.36 -1.63
CA ASN A 103 10.31 8.65 -1.94
C ASN A 103 11.25 9.86 -1.80
N ILE A 104 12.41 9.71 -1.14
CA ILE A 104 13.36 10.81 -0.92
C ILE A 104 14.30 10.99 -2.13
N PHE A 105 14.28 10.05 -3.08
CA PHE A 105 15.12 10.03 -4.28
C PHE A 105 14.33 9.98 -5.61
N GLU A 106 13.02 10.33 -5.58
CA GLU A 106 12.21 10.66 -6.78
C GLU A 106 12.07 12.19 -6.93
#